data_AF-A0A3M1JCM0-F1
#
_entry.id   AF-A0A3M1JCM0-F1
#
_cell.length_a   1.000
_cell.length_b   1.000
_cell.length_c   1.000
_cell.angle_alpha   90.00
_cell.angle_beta   90.00
_cell.angle_gamma   90.00
#
_symmetry.space_group_name_H-M   'P 1'
#
loop_
_entity.id
_entity.type
_entity.pdbx_description
1 polymer ?
#
loop_
_entity_poly.entity_id
_entity_poly.type
_entity_poly.pdbx_seq_one_letter_code
_entity_poly.pdbx_strand_id
1 'polypeptide(L)'
;MNRNWTDVYYDACTFYSWEPQHLRKPPRKSPSEDREALLRKTLKRKEVPLNHVLDFLFMLGAERLVIEIVAEAIGEKWSDTFYLAGRNHEERYSLPVNSVQTDFTFEGNEHLISMEMKVGAKTDSIQLAKYLYFHAIAERLGERPRRHALIYLGPGSWSTLWRDKRDLSYEARLEEAVQNAPEKIGRDQQRVDVAELKKMAAQIKLGYLSYGQLAEILKSVAEDVDRQSWEGGVAIRLLDGVIGDLQERELIYGSGVK
;
A
#
# COMPACT_ATOMS: atom_id res chain seq x y z
N MET A 1 -2.28 6.47 27.01
CA MET A 1 -1.50 6.65 25.76
C MET A 1 -1.46 8.13 25.46
N ASN A 2 -0.31 8.65 25.05
CA ASN A 2 -0.22 10.03 24.56
C ASN A 2 -0.96 10.11 23.22
N ARG A 3 -1.80 11.13 23.04
CA ARG A 3 -2.49 11.39 21.77
C ARG A 3 -1.46 11.60 20.66
N ASN A 4 -1.62 10.91 19.53
CA ASN A 4 -0.75 11.03 18.36
C ASN A 4 -1.51 11.70 17.19
N TRP A 5 -0.85 11.84 16.04
CA TRP A 5 -1.48 12.46 14.87
C TRP A 5 -2.51 11.54 14.18
N THR A 6 -2.36 10.22 14.27
CA THR A 6 -3.34 9.29 13.69
C THR A 6 -4.66 9.35 14.45
N ASP A 7 -4.63 9.65 15.76
CA ASP A 7 -5.83 9.96 16.55
C ASP A 7 -6.62 11.13 15.97
N VAL A 8 -5.94 12.22 15.63
CA VAL A 8 -6.58 13.40 15.01
C VAL A 8 -7.23 13.03 13.67
N TYR A 9 -6.59 12.17 12.88
CA TYR A 9 -7.18 11.65 11.65
C TYR A 9 -8.46 10.83 11.91
N TYR A 10 -8.47 9.96 12.91
CA TYR A 10 -9.68 9.20 13.26
C TYR A 10 -10.77 10.09 13.85
N ASP A 11 -10.43 11.08 14.67
CA ASP A 11 -11.37 12.05 15.22
C ASP A 11 -12.08 12.82 14.10
N ALA A 12 -11.34 13.21 13.05
CA ALA A 12 -11.94 13.83 11.87
C ALA A 12 -12.87 12.85 11.12
N CYS A 13 -12.46 11.59 10.97
CA CYS A 13 -13.27 10.57 10.31
C CYS A 13 -14.57 10.27 11.09
N THR A 14 -14.50 10.19 12.42
CA THR A 14 -15.68 10.01 13.28
C THR A 14 -16.57 11.24 13.21
N PHE A 15 -16.00 12.45 13.31
CA PHE A 15 -16.73 13.71 13.20
C PHE A 15 -17.59 13.76 11.93
N TYR A 16 -17.01 13.55 10.75
CA TYR A 16 -17.78 13.61 9.49
C TYR A 16 -18.79 12.46 9.30
N SER A 17 -18.64 11.35 10.03
CA SER A 17 -19.67 10.30 10.06
C SER A 17 -20.92 10.73 10.86
N TRP A 18 -20.74 11.60 11.86
CA TRP A 18 -21.81 12.09 12.75
C TRP A 18 -22.38 13.44 12.31
N GLU A 19 -21.55 14.29 11.72
CA GLU A 19 -21.93 15.56 11.12
C GLU A 19 -21.84 15.53 9.58
N PRO A 20 -22.59 14.62 8.92
CA PRO A 20 -22.50 14.46 7.47
C PRO A 20 -23.12 15.65 6.71
N GLN A 21 -23.80 16.58 7.41
CA GLN A 21 -24.29 17.83 6.82
C GLN A 21 -23.16 18.69 6.23
N HIS A 22 -21.95 18.62 6.79
CA HIS A 22 -20.76 19.29 6.22
C HIS A 22 -20.35 18.68 4.88
N LEU A 23 -20.80 17.45 4.60
CA LEU A 23 -20.63 16.75 3.32
C LEU A 23 -21.92 16.76 2.48
N ARG A 24 -22.84 17.69 2.75
CA ARG A 24 -24.15 17.84 2.07
C ARG A 24 -25.03 16.60 2.14
N LYS A 25 -24.89 15.79 3.19
CA LYS A 25 -25.73 14.61 3.46
C LYS A 25 -26.70 14.90 4.62
N PRO A 26 -27.85 14.19 4.69
CA PRO A 26 -28.80 14.40 5.77
C PRO A 26 -28.17 14.18 7.15
N PRO A 27 -28.49 15.02 8.14
CA PRO A 27 -27.92 14.90 9.49
C PRO A 27 -28.31 13.57 10.12
N ARG A 28 -27.42 13.03 10.95
CA ARG A 28 -27.67 11.84 11.77
C ARG A 28 -27.97 12.26 13.22
N LYS A 29 -28.61 11.38 13.98
CA LYS A 29 -28.75 11.58 15.43
C LYS A 29 -27.35 11.57 16.06
N SER A 30 -27.09 12.51 16.99
CA SER A 30 -25.84 12.58 17.72
C SER A 30 -25.53 11.22 18.39
N PRO A 31 -24.28 10.75 18.31
CA PRO A 31 -23.87 9.48 18.92
C PRO A 31 -23.81 9.60 20.45
N SER A 32 -23.95 8.46 21.13
CA SER A 32 -23.41 8.29 22.49
C SER A 32 -21.91 8.01 22.40
N GLU A 33 -21.16 8.24 23.49
CA GLU A 33 -19.73 7.93 23.59
C GLU A 33 -19.41 6.48 23.15
N ASP A 34 -20.27 5.51 23.55
CA ASP A 34 -20.14 4.11 23.15
C ASP A 34 -20.14 3.89 21.63
N ARG A 35 -20.92 4.69 20.88
CA ARG A 35 -21.01 4.59 19.42
C ARG A 35 -19.78 5.17 18.74
N GLU A 36 -19.19 6.21 19.30
CA GLU A 36 -17.97 6.80 18.77
C GLU A 36 -16.78 5.85 18.94
N ALA A 37 -16.62 5.27 20.12
CA ALA A 37 -15.60 4.26 20.39
C ALA A 37 -15.75 3.05 19.45
N LEU A 38 -16.99 2.58 19.24
CA LEU A 38 -17.28 1.49 18.31
C LEU A 38 -16.96 1.86 16.85
N LEU A 39 -17.28 3.09 16.43
CA LEU A 39 -16.97 3.57 15.09
C LEU A 39 -15.46 3.63 14.86
N ARG A 40 -14.70 4.22 15.80
CA ARG A 40 -13.24 4.28 15.73
C ARG A 40 -12.61 2.89 15.66
N LYS A 41 -13.08 1.95 16.50
CA LYS A 41 -12.67 0.53 16.43
C LYS A 41 -12.99 -0.10 15.07
N THR A 42 -14.13 0.25 14.47
CA THR A 42 -14.52 -0.25 13.15
C THR A 42 -13.61 0.31 12.04
N LEU A 43 -13.30 1.61 12.07
CA LEU A 43 -12.40 2.25 11.12
C LEU A 43 -11.00 1.62 11.15
N LYS A 44 -10.47 1.37 12.35
CA LYS A 44 -9.16 0.70 12.53
C LYS A 44 -9.12 -0.75 12.03
N ARG A 45 -10.26 -1.40 11.78
CA ARG A 45 -10.30 -2.73 11.16
C ARG A 45 -10.36 -2.70 9.63
N LYS A 46 -10.49 -1.51 9.04
CA LYS A 46 -10.61 -1.34 7.59
C LYS A 46 -9.24 -1.00 6.99
N GLU A 47 -9.05 -1.47 5.76
CA GLU A 47 -7.87 -1.22 4.94
C GLU A 47 -7.77 0.24 4.53
N VAL A 48 -8.85 0.80 3.95
CA VAL A 48 -8.88 2.19 3.43
C VAL A 48 -8.35 3.24 4.43
N PRO A 49 -8.75 3.25 5.72
CA PRO A 49 -8.17 4.20 6.66
C PRO A 49 -6.67 4.00 6.93
N LEU A 50 -6.16 2.76 6.85
CA LEU A 50 -4.71 2.51 6.96
C LEU A 50 -3.98 3.02 5.71
N ASN A 51 -4.58 2.83 4.53
CA ASN A 51 -4.04 3.36 3.28
C ASN A 51 -3.88 4.88 3.38
N HIS A 52 -4.85 5.61 3.94
CA HIS A 52 -4.72 7.06 4.16
C HIS A 52 -3.59 7.42 5.15
N VAL A 53 -3.44 6.66 6.23
CA VAL A 53 -2.35 6.88 7.21
C VAL A 53 -0.99 6.70 6.54
N LEU A 54 -0.82 5.64 5.74
CA LEU A 54 0.43 5.41 5.01
C LEU A 54 0.61 6.38 3.83
N ASP A 55 -0.47 6.84 3.19
CA ASP A 55 -0.44 7.88 2.16
C ASP A 55 0.18 9.18 2.71
N PHE A 56 -0.23 9.61 3.92
CA PHE A 56 0.40 10.75 4.60
C PHE A 56 1.88 10.52 4.86
N LEU A 57 2.27 9.32 5.30
CA LEU A 57 3.67 8.98 5.55
C LEU A 57 4.50 9.06 4.25
N PHE A 58 4.04 8.41 3.19
CA PHE A 58 4.74 8.37 1.91
C PHE A 58 4.78 9.73 1.23
N MET A 59 3.72 10.54 1.33
CA MET A 59 3.72 11.89 0.78
C MET A 59 4.77 12.80 1.46
N LEU A 60 5.02 12.61 2.76
CA LEU A 60 5.88 13.49 3.56
C LEU A 60 7.34 13.02 3.69
N GLY A 61 7.65 11.75 3.45
CA GLY A 61 8.97 11.20 3.74
C GLY A 61 9.36 9.94 2.96
N ALA A 62 8.98 9.84 1.69
CA ALA A 62 9.04 8.58 0.93
C ALA A 62 10.42 8.07 0.55
N GLU A 63 11.38 8.89 0.10
CA GLU A 63 12.47 8.33 -0.72
C GLU A 63 13.30 7.27 0.01
N ARG A 64 13.87 7.62 1.17
CA ARG A 64 14.64 6.67 1.99
C ARG A 64 13.77 5.49 2.44
N LEU A 65 12.54 5.76 2.89
CA LEU A 65 11.64 4.72 3.39
C LEU A 65 11.27 3.71 2.30
N VAL A 66 10.97 4.17 1.09
CA VAL A 66 10.65 3.33 -0.07
C VAL A 66 11.85 2.48 -0.45
N ILE A 67 13.06 3.06 -0.47
CA ILE A 67 14.29 2.30 -0.74
C ILE A 67 14.47 1.15 0.26
N GLU A 68 14.31 1.40 1.56
CA GLU A 68 14.44 0.36 2.59
C GLU A 68 13.32 -0.69 2.49
N ILE A 69 12.08 -0.27 2.22
CA ILE A 69 10.95 -1.20 1.98
C ILE A 69 11.23 -2.11 0.79
N VAL A 70 11.73 -1.56 -0.31
CA VAL A 70 12.05 -2.31 -1.53
C VAL A 70 13.19 -3.28 -1.25
N ALA A 71 14.26 -2.80 -0.60
CA ALA A 71 15.39 -3.64 -0.22
C ALA A 71 14.96 -4.85 0.62
N GLU A 72 14.11 -4.64 1.62
CA GLU A 72 13.58 -5.71 2.46
C GLU A 72 12.62 -6.64 1.69
N ALA A 73 11.71 -6.09 0.89
CA ALA A 73 10.63 -6.87 0.26
C ALA A 73 11.08 -7.72 -0.94
N ILE A 74 12.04 -7.25 -1.73
CA ILE A 74 12.53 -7.93 -2.94
C ILE A 74 13.98 -8.38 -2.85
N GLY A 75 14.68 -8.08 -1.74
CA GLY A 75 16.07 -8.50 -1.52
C GLY A 75 17.10 -7.72 -2.36
N GLU A 76 16.72 -6.58 -2.92
CA GLU A 76 17.57 -5.76 -3.78
C GLU A 76 17.48 -4.28 -3.40
N LYS A 77 18.63 -3.63 -3.20
CA LYS A 77 18.66 -2.19 -2.97
C LYS A 77 18.59 -1.46 -4.30
N TRP A 78 17.56 -0.63 -4.47
CA TRP A 78 17.42 0.25 -5.62
C TRP A 78 17.79 1.68 -5.24
N SER A 79 18.45 2.38 -6.16
CA SER A 79 18.76 3.81 -6.02
C SER A 79 17.99 4.58 -7.07
N ASP A 80 17.04 5.38 -6.63
CA ASP A 80 16.26 6.28 -7.48
C ASP A 80 15.65 7.37 -6.60
N THR A 81 15.18 8.45 -7.23
CA THR A 81 14.38 9.45 -6.56
C THR A 81 12.91 9.16 -6.81
N PHE A 82 12.27 8.61 -5.79
CA PHE A 82 10.89 8.16 -5.86
C PHE A 82 9.91 9.27 -5.50
N TYR A 83 8.86 9.40 -6.31
CA TYR A 83 7.68 10.18 -5.97
C TYR A 83 6.44 9.30 -5.94
N LEU A 84 5.53 9.59 -5.02
CA LEU A 84 4.22 8.96 -4.97
C LEU A 84 3.35 9.54 -6.11
N ALA A 85 2.93 8.69 -7.06
CA ALA A 85 2.21 9.11 -8.26
C ALA A 85 0.80 9.68 -7.96
N GLY A 86 0.29 9.48 -6.75
CA GLY A 86 -1.00 9.99 -6.30
C GLY A 86 -2.20 9.22 -6.86
N ARG A 87 -3.40 9.72 -6.54
CA ARG A 87 -4.66 9.21 -7.10
C ARG A 87 -4.80 9.67 -8.55
N ASN A 88 -5.46 8.87 -9.38
CA ASN A 88 -5.67 9.12 -10.81
C ASN A 88 -4.41 9.00 -11.69
N HIS A 89 -3.32 8.41 -11.20
CA HIS A 89 -2.14 8.16 -12.03
C HIS A 89 -2.46 7.23 -13.22
N GLU A 90 -3.54 6.44 -13.13
CA GLU A 90 -4.08 5.66 -14.23
C GLU A 90 -4.50 6.51 -15.45
N GLU A 91 -4.87 7.78 -15.25
CA GLU A 91 -5.18 8.72 -16.34
C GLU A 91 -3.95 8.98 -17.21
N ARG A 92 -2.75 9.03 -16.60
CA ARG A 92 -1.47 9.16 -17.32
C ARG A 92 -1.25 8.01 -18.31
N TYR A 93 -1.73 6.83 -17.94
CA TYR A 93 -1.63 5.61 -18.74
C TYR A 93 -2.87 5.37 -19.61
N SER A 94 -3.81 6.34 -19.64
CA SER A 94 -5.08 6.29 -20.37
C SER A 94 -5.90 5.03 -20.05
N LEU A 95 -5.68 4.42 -18.90
CA LEU A 95 -6.33 3.18 -18.50
C LEU A 95 -7.83 3.42 -18.32
N PRO A 96 -8.70 2.43 -18.61
CA PRO A 96 -10.11 2.59 -18.31
C PRO A 96 -10.31 2.92 -16.84
N VAL A 97 -11.28 3.80 -16.57
CA VAL A 97 -11.65 4.19 -15.21
C VAL A 97 -11.90 2.93 -14.37
N ASN A 98 -11.24 2.83 -13.21
CA ASN A 98 -11.31 1.68 -12.29
C ASN A 98 -10.79 0.34 -12.84
N SER A 99 -9.92 0.33 -13.85
CA SER A 99 -9.35 -0.91 -14.39
C SER A 99 -8.38 -1.57 -13.41
N VAL A 100 -7.39 -0.81 -12.94
CA VAL A 100 -6.34 -1.21 -12.01
C VAL A 100 -5.94 -0.02 -11.15
N GLN A 101 -5.98 -0.17 -9.83
CA GLN A 101 -5.43 0.81 -8.90
C GLN A 101 -4.75 0.03 -7.78
N THR A 102 -3.44 0.21 -7.63
CA THR A 102 -2.69 -0.25 -6.47
C THR A 102 -2.87 0.77 -5.35
N ASP A 103 -2.69 0.37 -4.10
CA ASP A 103 -2.82 1.30 -2.99
C ASP A 103 -1.78 2.42 -3.06
N PHE A 104 -0.54 2.09 -3.48
CA PHE A 104 0.49 3.07 -3.79
C PHE A 104 1.21 2.73 -5.10
N THR A 105 1.64 3.78 -5.78
CA THR A 105 2.55 3.69 -6.94
C THR A 105 3.66 4.71 -6.75
N PHE A 106 4.89 4.24 -6.70
CA PHE A 106 6.09 5.06 -6.65
C PHE A 106 6.77 5.03 -8.00
N GLU A 107 7.02 6.21 -8.55
CA GLU A 107 7.70 6.39 -9.82
C GLU A 107 9.08 6.99 -9.57
N GLY A 108 10.08 6.39 -10.19
CA GLY A 108 11.43 6.93 -10.30
C GLY A 108 11.82 7.10 -11.77
N ASN A 109 13.05 7.52 -12.02
CA ASN A 109 13.57 7.65 -13.38
C ASN A 109 13.81 6.28 -14.03
N GLU A 110 14.24 5.31 -13.25
CA GLU A 110 14.61 3.96 -13.71
C GLU A 110 13.69 2.88 -13.14
N HIS A 111 12.83 3.21 -12.19
CA HIS A 111 12.03 2.24 -11.45
C HIS A 111 10.54 2.60 -11.41
N LEU A 112 9.68 1.59 -11.44
CA LEU A 112 8.24 1.69 -11.18
C LEU A 112 7.83 0.65 -10.14
N ILE A 113 7.33 1.13 -9.01
CA ILE A 113 7.02 0.29 -7.85
C ILE A 113 5.55 0.44 -7.51
N SER A 114 4.82 -0.64 -7.53
CA SER A 114 3.47 -0.68 -6.98
C SER A 114 3.47 -1.40 -5.66
N MET A 115 2.65 -0.93 -4.73
CA MET A 115 2.43 -1.56 -3.44
C MET A 115 0.94 -1.80 -3.24
N GLU A 116 0.61 -3.03 -2.86
CA GLU A 116 -0.74 -3.47 -2.51
C GLU A 116 -0.77 -3.86 -1.04
N MET A 117 -1.65 -3.22 -0.28
CA MET A 117 -1.86 -3.53 1.12
C MET A 117 -2.94 -4.57 1.30
N LYS A 118 -2.83 -5.33 2.39
CA LYS A 118 -3.86 -6.24 2.88
C LYS A 118 -3.98 -6.10 4.39
N VAL A 119 -5.19 -5.89 4.89
CA VAL A 119 -5.48 -6.01 6.34
C VAL A 119 -6.24 -7.30 6.61
N GLY A 120 -7.32 -7.54 5.86
CA GLY A 120 -8.14 -8.75 5.98
C GLY A 120 -8.62 -9.30 4.64
N ALA A 121 -8.61 -8.48 3.59
CA ALA A 121 -8.90 -8.93 2.24
C ALA A 121 -7.82 -9.91 1.76
N LYS A 122 -8.20 -10.80 0.83
CA LYS A 122 -7.27 -11.74 0.19
C LYS A 122 -7.05 -11.35 -1.26
N THR A 123 -5.85 -11.60 -1.76
CA THR A 123 -5.49 -11.49 -3.18
C THR A 123 -5.81 -12.80 -3.91
N ASP A 124 -5.87 -12.71 -5.23
CA ASP A 124 -5.97 -13.83 -6.16
C ASP A 124 -5.16 -13.55 -7.43
N SER A 125 -5.04 -14.56 -8.30
CA SER A 125 -4.24 -14.46 -9.53
C SER A 125 -4.81 -13.43 -10.49
N ILE A 126 -6.11 -13.15 -10.42
CA ILE A 126 -6.78 -12.14 -11.23
C ILE A 126 -6.35 -10.74 -10.80
N GLN A 127 -6.29 -10.48 -9.49
CA GLN A 127 -5.75 -9.22 -8.97
C GLN A 127 -4.28 -9.05 -9.37
N LEU A 128 -3.45 -10.09 -9.26
CA LEU A 128 -2.06 -10.03 -9.72
C LEU A 128 -1.95 -9.77 -11.23
N ALA A 129 -2.80 -10.40 -12.05
CA ALA A 129 -2.82 -10.19 -13.50
C ALA A 129 -3.12 -8.73 -13.88
N LYS A 130 -4.00 -8.07 -13.13
CA LYS A 130 -4.28 -6.64 -13.29
C LYS A 130 -3.04 -5.79 -13.03
N TYR A 131 -2.28 -6.09 -11.99
CA TYR A 131 -1.04 -5.35 -11.72
C TYR A 131 0.01 -5.60 -12.79
N LEU A 132 0.17 -6.84 -13.27
CA LEU A 132 1.02 -7.12 -14.43
C LEU A 132 0.61 -6.31 -15.66
N TYR A 133 -0.68 -6.21 -15.92
CA TYR A 133 -1.22 -5.39 -17.00
C TYR A 133 -0.87 -3.92 -16.83
N PHE A 134 -1.04 -3.36 -15.63
CA PHE A 134 -0.65 -1.98 -15.32
C PHE A 134 0.84 -1.74 -15.61
N HIS A 135 1.73 -2.60 -15.10
CA HIS A 135 3.17 -2.48 -15.32
C HIS A 135 3.53 -2.63 -16.82
N ALA A 136 2.88 -3.54 -17.54
CA ALA A 136 3.10 -3.71 -18.98
C ALA A 136 2.67 -2.48 -19.79
N ILE A 137 1.52 -1.87 -19.47
CA ILE A 137 1.10 -0.60 -20.06
C ILE A 137 2.10 0.51 -19.75
N ALA A 138 2.54 0.60 -18.50
CA ALA A 138 3.45 1.63 -18.05
C ALA A 138 4.85 1.52 -18.71
N GLU A 139 5.31 0.30 -19.01
CA GLU A 139 6.51 0.06 -19.81
C GLU A 139 6.28 0.43 -21.28
N ARG A 140 5.15 0.04 -21.87
CA ARG A 140 4.83 0.32 -23.28
C ARG A 140 4.68 1.81 -23.57
N LEU A 141 4.06 2.57 -22.66
CA LEU A 141 3.83 4.00 -22.80
C LEU A 141 4.99 4.85 -22.25
N GLY A 142 5.91 4.23 -21.51
CA GLY A 142 7.08 4.90 -20.97
C GLY A 142 8.04 5.33 -22.07
N GLU A 143 8.67 6.49 -21.91
CA GLU A 143 9.72 6.96 -22.83
C GLU A 143 11.03 6.17 -22.65
N ARG A 144 11.19 5.52 -21.50
CA ARG A 144 12.40 4.79 -21.12
C ARG A 144 12.03 3.47 -20.45
N PRO A 145 12.82 2.39 -20.69
CA PRO A 145 12.65 1.14 -19.97
C PRO A 145 12.80 1.35 -18.47
N ARG A 146 11.92 0.74 -17.67
CA ARG A 146 12.00 0.78 -16.21
C ARG A 146 12.13 -0.62 -15.63
N ARG A 147 12.71 -0.69 -14.43
CA ARG A 147 12.67 -1.89 -13.59
C ARG A 147 11.38 -1.85 -12.77
N HIS A 148 10.65 -2.95 -12.77
CA HIS A 148 9.33 -3.00 -12.17
C HIS A 148 9.35 -3.83 -10.89
N ALA A 149 8.66 -3.35 -9.85
CA ALA A 149 8.39 -4.11 -8.64
C ALA A 149 6.93 -4.03 -8.23
N LEU A 150 6.40 -5.14 -7.72
CA LEU A 150 5.11 -5.21 -7.06
C LEU A 150 5.32 -5.79 -5.66
N ILE A 151 4.96 -5.02 -4.65
CA ILE A 151 5.15 -5.39 -3.25
C ILE A 151 3.80 -5.58 -2.58
N TYR A 152 3.59 -6.73 -1.94
CA TYR A 152 2.44 -6.93 -1.07
C TYR A 152 2.82 -6.62 0.38
N LEU A 153 2.07 -5.73 1.01
CA LEU A 153 2.19 -5.39 2.43
C LEU A 153 1.01 -5.98 3.19
N GLY A 154 1.23 -6.91 4.13
CA GLY A 154 0.10 -7.51 4.85
C GLY A 154 0.48 -8.34 6.08
N PRO A 155 -0.50 -8.80 6.87
CA PRO A 155 -0.21 -9.59 8.06
C PRO A 155 0.26 -11.01 7.69
N GLY A 156 0.95 -11.67 8.63
CA GLY A 156 1.30 -13.08 8.51
C GLY A 156 2.46 -13.35 7.57
N SER A 157 2.18 -14.08 6.48
CA SER A 157 3.17 -14.48 5.48
C SER A 157 2.58 -14.42 4.08
N TRP A 158 3.44 -14.48 3.07
CA TRP A 158 3.07 -14.48 1.65
C TRP A 158 1.87 -15.36 1.34
N SER A 159 1.93 -16.64 1.69
CA SER A 159 0.87 -17.62 1.41
C SER A 159 -0.47 -17.27 2.05
N THR A 160 -0.46 -16.59 3.22
CA THR A 160 -1.69 -16.20 3.92
C THR A 160 -2.44 -15.06 3.25
N LEU A 161 -1.80 -14.30 2.35
CA LEU A 161 -2.48 -13.23 1.59
C LEU A 161 -3.41 -13.78 0.52
N TRP A 162 -3.17 -15.00 0.05
CA TRP A 162 -3.89 -15.59 -1.07
C TRP A 162 -5.18 -16.28 -0.63
N ARG A 163 -6.22 -16.17 -1.47
CA ARG A 163 -7.53 -16.79 -1.20
C ARG A 163 -7.46 -18.31 -1.08
N ASP A 164 -6.64 -18.95 -1.91
CA ASP A 164 -6.45 -20.40 -1.95
C ASP A 164 -5.47 -20.94 -0.91
N LYS A 165 -4.75 -20.04 -0.21
CA LYS A 165 -3.73 -20.34 0.81
C LYS A 165 -2.59 -21.27 0.37
N ARG A 166 -2.42 -21.48 -0.93
CA ARG A 166 -1.32 -22.32 -1.45
C ARG A 166 0.01 -21.59 -1.25
N ASP A 167 1.00 -22.33 -0.77
CA ASP A 167 2.36 -21.83 -0.59
C ASP A 167 3.12 -21.98 -1.91
N LEU A 168 2.89 -21.02 -2.81
CA LEU A 168 3.53 -20.96 -4.12
C LEU A 168 4.63 -19.91 -4.10
N SER A 169 5.72 -20.18 -4.84
CA SER A 169 6.75 -19.19 -5.08
C SER A 169 6.18 -17.97 -5.82
N TYR A 170 6.94 -16.88 -5.81
CA TYR A 170 6.58 -15.68 -6.56
C TYR A 170 6.42 -15.95 -8.05
N GLU A 171 7.32 -16.73 -8.64
CA GLU A 171 7.31 -17.12 -10.05
C GLU A 171 6.06 -17.94 -10.38
N ALA A 172 5.73 -18.93 -9.56
CA ALA A 172 4.52 -19.73 -9.75
C ALA A 172 3.23 -18.88 -9.68
N ARG A 173 3.19 -17.85 -8.81
CA ARG A 173 2.05 -16.91 -8.76
C ARG A 173 1.97 -16.02 -10.00
N LEU A 174 3.10 -15.58 -10.52
CA LEU A 174 3.18 -14.80 -11.75
C LEU A 174 2.72 -15.63 -12.96
N GLU A 175 3.14 -16.90 -13.04
CA GLU A 175 2.69 -17.84 -14.07
C GLU A 175 1.17 -18.05 -14.03
N GLU A 176 0.59 -18.30 -12.84
CA GLU A 176 -0.86 -18.43 -12.68
C GLU A 176 -1.61 -17.15 -13.07
N ALA A 177 -1.08 -15.99 -12.72
CA ALA A 177 -1.67 -14.70 -13.09
C ALA A 177 -1.71 -14.52 -14.62
N VAL A 178 -0.64 -14.85 -15.31
CA VAL A 178 -0.58 -14.80 -16.78
C VAL A 178 -1.55 -15.80 -17.41
N GLN A 179 -1.69 -17.02 -16.86
CA GLN A 179 -2.62 -18.02 -17.37
C GLN A 179 -4.08 -17.55 -17.23
N ASN A 180 -4.41 -16.88 -16.12
CA ASN A 180 -5.76 -16.41 -15.82
C ASN A 180 -6.07 -15.00 -16.37
N ALA A 181 -5.08 -14.31 -16.93
CA ALA A 181 -5.21 -12.98 -17.51
C ALA A 181 -6.35 -12.83 -18.55
N PRO A 182 -6.56 -13.78 -19.49
CA PRO A 182 -7.60 -13.66 -20.51
C PRO A 182 -9.01 -13.49 -19.95
N GLU A 183 -9.32 -14.05 -18.77
CA GLU A 183 -10.65 -14.00 -18.16
C GLU A 183 -11.10 -12.56 -17.82
N LYS A 184 -10.16 -11.65 -17.56
CA LYS A 184 -10.45 -10.28 -17.10
C LYS A 184 -9.89 -9.20 -18.00
N ILE A 185 -8.72 -9.42 -18.60
CA ILE A 185 -8.12 -8.49 -19.56
C ILE A 185 -8.74 -8.67 -20.95
N GLY A 186 -9.47 -9.78 -21.18
CA GLY A 186 -10.14 -10.13 -22.44
C GLY A 186 -10.93 -9.01 -23.12
N ARG A 187 -11.52 -8.09 -22.37
CA ARG A 187 -12.28 -6.95 -22.92
C ARG A 187 -11.42 -5.75 -23.33
N ASP A 188 -10.16 -5.71 -22.90
CA ASP A 188 -9.21 -4.60 -23.10
C ASP A 188 -7.88 -5.08 -23.73
N GLN A 189 -7.91 -6.27 -24.35
CA GLN A 189 -6.79 -6.92 -25.08
C GLN A 189 -6.23 -6.07 -26.23
N GLN A 190 -6.86 -4.95 -26.59
CA GLN A 190 -6.35 -4.05 -27.62
C GLN A 190 -5.05 -3.33 -27.20
N ARG A 191 -4.68 -3.37 -25.91
CA ARG A 191 -3.56 -2.58 -25.37
C ARG A 191 -2.38 -3.39 -24.83
N VAL A 192 -2.60 -4.60 -24.34
CA VAL A 192 -1.53 -5.53 -23.91
C VAL A 192 -1.95 -6.94 -24.29
N ASP A 193 -1.09 -7.66 -25.00
CA ASP A 193 -1.31 -9.07 -25.30
C ASP A 193 -0.71 -10.02 -24.23
N VAL A 194 -1.00 -11.31 -24.36
CA VAL A 194 -0.49 -12.32 -23.41
C VAL A 194 1.04 -12.45 -23.46
N ALA A 195 1.68 -12.16 -24.60
CA ALA A 195 3.13 -12.21 -24.72
C ALA A 195 3.79 -11.05 -23.97
N GLU A 196 3.21 -9.85 -24.03
CA GLU A 196 3.64 -8.69 -23.24
C GLU A 196 3.46 -8.93 -21.74
N LEU A 197 2.35 -9.56 -21.32
CA LEU A 197 2.16 -9.96 -19.92
C LEU A 197 3.19 -11.00 -19.46
N LYS A 198 3.51 -12.00 -20.31
CA LYS A 198 4.58 -12.97 -20.04
C LYS A 198 5.94 -12.29 -19.90
N LYS A 199 6.24 -11.34 -20.77
CA LYS A 199 7.47 -10.54 -20.70
C LYS A 199 7.54 -9.77 -19.39
N MET A 200 6.46 -9.08 -19.02
CA MET A 200 6.40 -8.33 -17.76
C MET A 200 6.52 -9.26 -16.54
N ALA A 201 5.82 -10.39 -16.53
CA ALA A 201 5.91 -11.40 -15.48
C ALA A 201 7.34 -11.94 -15.29
N ALA A 202 8.12 -12.07 -16.37
CA ALA A 202 9.51 -12.49 -16.30
C ALA A 202 10.48 -11.40 -15.80
N GLN A 203 10.06 -10.13 -15.81
CA GLN A 203 10.90 -8.98 -15.48
C GLN A 203 10.57 -8.35 -14.12
N ILE A 204 9.30 -8.36 -13.73
CA ILE A 204 8.83 -7.72 -12.51
C ILE A 204 9.38 -8.45 -11.28
N LYS A 205 9.81 -7.68 -10.29
CA LYS A 205 10.16 -8.21 -8.97
C LYS A 205 8.90 -8.24 -8.10
N LEU A 206 8.49 -9.44 -7.72
CA LEU A 206 7.39 -9.63 -6.78
C LEU A 206 7.97 -9.80 -5.37
N GLY A 207 7.45 -9.04 -4.41
CA GLY A 207 7.92 -9.04 -3.04
C GLY A 207 6.79 -9.07 -2.02
N TYR A 208 7.13 -9.45 -0.80
CA TYR A 208 6.23 -9.43 0.36
C TYR A 208 6.92 -8.77 1.54
N LEU A 209 6.19 -7.90 2.23
CA LEU A 209 6.60 -7.28 3.48
C LEU A 209 5.50 -7.47 4.51
N SER A 210 5.84 -7.94 5.70
CA SER A 210 4.90 -7.94 6.82
C SER A 210 4.78 -6.56 7.46
N TYR A 211 3.64 -6.26 8.10
CA TYR A 211 3.54 -5.04 8.91
C TYR A 211 4.58 -4.99 10.05
N GLY A 212 5.01 -6.16 10.55
CA GLY A 212 6.08 -6.26 11.54
C GLY A 212 7.41 -5.75 10.98
N GLN A 213 7.81 -6.21 9.79
CA GLN A 213 9.00 -5.72 9.11
C GLN A 213 8.89 -4.24 8.75
N LEU A 214 7.73 -3.77 8.29
CA LEU A 214 7.50 -2.33 8.08
C LEU A 214 7.77 -1.55 9.36
N ALA A 215 7.24 -1.99 10.51
CA ALA A 215 7.47 -1.31 11.78
C ALA A 215 8.96 -1.28 12.18
N GLU A 216 9.72 -2.34 11.92
CA GLU A 216 11.17 -2.34 12.15
C GLU A 216 11.91 -1.37 11.21
N ILE A 217 11.51 -1.29 9.95
CA ILE A 217 12.05 -0.27 9.01
C ILE A 217 11.76 1.14 9.54
N LEU A 218 10.52 1.41 9.97
CA LEU A 218 10.15 2.73 10.50
C LEU A 218 10.96 3.10 11.75
N LYS A 219 11.21 2.14 12.66
CA LYS A 219 12.06 2.34 13.84
C LYS A 219 13.50 2.63 13.45
N SER A 220 14.07 1.83 12.55
CA SER A 220 15.43 2.02 12.04
C SER A 220 15.61 3.40 11.41
N VAL A 221 14.66 3.83 10.57
CA VAL A 221 14.67 5.20 10.01
C VAL A 221 14.58 6.25 11.11
N ALA A 222 13.77 6.04 12.16
CA ALA A 222 13.64 6.99 13.27
C ALA A 222 14.89 7.10 14.16
N GLU A 223 15.73 6.05 14.23
CA GLU A 223 16.99 6.05 15.00
C GLU A 223 18.04 6.98 14.38
N ASP A 224 18.03 7.11 13.05
CA ASP A 224 18.96 7.95 12.31
C ASP A 224 18.55 9.43 12.21
N VAL A 225 17.38 9.78 12.75
CA VAL A 225 16.85 11.14 12.72
C VAL A 225 17.36 11.94 13.91
N ASP A 226 17.90 13.14 13.64
CA ASP A 226 18.30 14.08 14.70
C ASP A 226 17.09 14.59 15.48
N ARG A 227 16.87 14.00 16.66
CA ARG A 227 15.74 14.33 17.55
C ARG A 227 15.76 15.77 18.08
N GLN A 228 16.91 16.43 18.06
CA GLN A 228 17.05 17.79 18.59
C GLN A 228 16.65 18.85 17.56
N SER A 229 16.64 18.49 16.27
CA SER A 229 16.11 19.35 15.21
C SER A 229 14.59 19.40 15.23
N TRP A 230 14.02 20.52 14.75
CA TRP A 230 12.58 20.66 14.59
C TRP A 230 12.02 19.63 13.61
N GLU A 231 12.67 19.50 12.47
CA GLU A 231 12.34 18.57 11.38
C GLU A 231 12.39 17.13 11.87
N GLY A 232 13.44 16.77 12.61
CA GLY A 232 13.59 15.43 13.15
C GLY A 232 12.55 15.09 14.21
N GLY A 233 12.19 16.05 15.07
CA GLY A 233 11.08 15.90 15.99
C GLY A 233 9.73 15.68 15.29
N VAL A 234 9.50 16.31 14.14
CA VAL A 234 8.30 16.09 13.31
C VAL A 234 8.34 14.70 12.66
N ALA A 235 9.46 14.31 12.05
CA ALA A 235 9.62 13.01 11.41
C ALA A 235 9.39 11.85 12.39
N ILE A 236 9.96 11.92 13.60
CA ILE A 236 9.78 10.89 14.62
C ILE A 236 8.31 10.75 15.03
N ARG A 237 7.61 11.87 15.27
CA ARG A 237 6.18 11.83 15.58
C ARG A 237 5.35 11.23 14.46
N LEU A 238 5.73 11.48 13.20
CA LEU A 238 5.08 10.89 12.04
C LEU A 238 5.23 9.36 12.05
N LEU A 239 6.47 8.87 12.18
CA LEU A 239 6.82 7.44 12.21
C LEU A 239 6.19 6.72 13.41
N ASP A 240 6.32 7.28 14.61
CA ASP A 240 5.76 6.73 15.84
C ASP A 240 4.23 6.63 15.78
N GLY A 241 3.56 7.60 15.14
CA GLY A 241 2.11 7.57 14.96
C GLY A 241 1.65 6.43 14.05
N VAL A 242 2.40 6.10 13.00
CA VAL A 242 2.12 4.93 12.15
C VAL A 242 2.36 3.63 12.91
N ILE A 243 3.48 3.52 13.62
CA ILE A 243 3.80 2.34 14.44
C ILE A 243 2.70 2.12 15.50
N GLY A 244 2.29 3.18 16.18
CA GLY A 244 1.20 3.15 17.15
C GLY A 244 -0.13 2.70 16.53
N ASP A 245 -0.48 3.22 15.35
CA ASP A 245 -1.69 2.80 14.63
C ASP A 245 -1.63 1.31 14.25
N LEU A 246 -0.48 0.81 13.78
CA LEU A 246 -0.31 -0.62 13.49
C LEU A 246 -0.46 -1.49 14.75
N GLN A 247 0.03 -1.04 15.91
CA GLN A 247 -0.15 -1.73 17.19
C GLN A 247 -1.61 -1.78 17.63
N GLU A 248 -2.31 -0.64 17.59
CA GLU A 248 -3.72 -0.56 17.98
C GLU A 248 -4.65 -1.34 17.04
N ARG A 249 -4.20 -1.58 15.80
CA ARG A 249 -4.87 -2.45 14.83
C ARG A 249 -4.55 -3.93 15.01
N GLU A 250 -3.67 -4.28 15.95
CA GLU A 250 -3.19 -5.65 16.18
C GLU A 250 -2.49 -6.24 14.94
N LEU A 251 -1.93 -5.39 14.08
CA LEU A 251 -1.18 -5.79 12.88
C LEU A 251 0.30 -6.06 13.18
N ILE A 252 0.78 -5.49 14.28
CA ILE A 252 2.07 -5.82 14.88
C ILE A 252 1.86 -6.09 16.36
N TYR A 253 2.53 -7.11 16.88
CA TYR A 253 2.55 -7.36 18.31
C TYR A 253 3.57 -6.41 18.94
N GLY A 254 3.14 -5.62 19.93
CA GLY A 254 4.06 -4.80 20.68
C GLY A 254 5.17 -5.67 21.27
N SER A 255 6.38 -5.13 21.37
CA SER A 255 7.50 -5.69 22.15
C SER A 255 7.22 -5.65 23.68
N GLY A 256 5.97 -5.82 24.08
CA GLY A 256 5.51 -5.97 25.45
C GLY A 256 5.12 -7.43 25.70
N VAL A 257 6.05 -8.16 26.32
CA VAL A 257 5.85 -9.27 27.27
C VAL A 257 4.50 -10.01 27.14
N LYS A 258 4.56 -11.25 26.63
CA LYS A 258 3.55 -12.28 26.96
C LYS A 258 3.55 -12.58 28.45
#